data_AF-A9WLJ9-F1
#
_entry.id   AF-A9WLJ9-F1
#
_cell.length_a   1.000
_cell.length_b   1.000
_cell.length_c   1.000
_cell.angle_alpha   90.00
_cell.angle_beta   90.00
_cell.angle_gamma   90.00
#
_symmetry.space_group_name_H-M   'P 1'
#
loop_
_entity.id
_entity.type
_entity.pdbx_description
1 polymer ?
#
loop_
_entity_poly.entity_id
_entity_poly.type
_entity_poly.pdbx_seq_one_letter_code
_entity_poly.pdbx_strand_id
1 'polypeptide(L)'
;MVGGLLVAIIGGLVWKRGTGIAAAASMAVGAVVTVLLLILFSTGAIASEDGIYANEPIYFGLGSSLLVYLVVSLATPRTSAATMSIWNSRVKGAVTPDSAREKETA
;
A
#
# COMPACT_ATOMS: atom_id res chain seq x y z
N MET A 1 11.79 -0.32 -8.77
CA MET A 1 10.39 -0.30 -8.28
C MET A 1 10.35 0.21 -6.84
N VAL A 2 10.57 1.51 -6.63
CA VAL A 2 10.59 2.11 -5.28
C VAL A 2 9.27 2.84 -4.96
N GLY A 3 8.53 3.27 -5.99
CA GLY A 3 7.38 4.15 -5.81
C GLY A 3 6.10 3.52 -5.24
N GLY A 4 5.65 2.39 -5.80
CA GLY A 4 4.38 1.78 -5.37
C GLY A 4 4.38 1.24 -3.93
N LEU A 5 5.55 0.84 -3.44
CA LEU A 5 5.72 0.35 -2.06
C LEU A 5 5.77 1.51 -1.06
N LEU A 6 6.47 2.61 -1.42
CA LEU A 6 6.61 3.80 -0.58
C LEU A 6 5.26 4.41 -0.23
N VAL A 7 4.38 4.56 -1.23
CA VAL A 7 3.02 5.09 -1.05
C VAL A 7 2.22 4.23 -0.07
N ALA A 8 2.28 2.91 -0.21
CA ALA A 8 1.55 1.99 0.67
C ALA A 8 2.07 2.02 2.11
N ILE A 9 3.39 2.11 2.31
CA ILE A 9 4.03 2.19 3.63
C ILE A 9 3.66 3.51 4.31
N ILE A 10 3.91 4.65 3.65
CA ILE A 10 3.62 5.97 4.23
C ILE A 10 2.12 6.14 4.45
N GLY A 11 1.30 5.71 3.48
CA GLY A 11 -0.15 5.72 3.59
C GLY A 11 -0.62 4.92 4.80
N GLY A 12 -0.11 3.70 5.00
CA GLY A 12 -0.47 2.87 6.14
C GLY A 12 -0.09 3.46 7.51
N LEU A 13 1.00 4.22 7.61
CA LEU A 13 1.43 4.87 8.86
C LEU A 13 0.72 6.20 9.13
N VAL A 14 0.59 7.06 8.12
CA VAL A 14 0.13 8.45 8.28
C VAL A 14 -1.40 8.55 8.16
N TRP A 15 -2.02 7.69 7.35
CA TRP A 15 -3.45 7.80 7.02
C TRP A 15 -4.30 6.91 7.92
N LYS A 16 -5.03 7.50 8.87
CA LYS A 16 -5.94 6.80 9.80
C LYS A 16 -7.07 6.01 9.12
N ARG A 17 -7.32 6.23 7.83
CA ARG A 17 -8.29 5.48 7.02
C ARG A 17 -7.65 4.44 6.10
N GLY A 18 -6.35 4.21 6.21
CA GLY A 18 -5.61 3.34 5.30
C GLY A 18 -6.13 1.91 5.41
N THR A 19 -6.50 1.30 4.29
CA THR A 19 -6.98 -0.08 4.24
C THR A 19 -5.91 -0.96 3.58
N GLY A 20 -5.81 -2.22 3.98
CA GLY A 20 -4.90 -3.18 3.34
C GLY A 20 -5.23 -3.39 1.85
N ILE A 21 -6.51 -3.26 1.48
CA ILE A 21 -6.98 -3.32 0.09
C ILE A 21 -6.45 -2.14 -0.71
N ALA A 22 -6.48 -0.92 -0.16
CA ALA A 22 -5.93 0.27 -0.81
C ALA A 22 -4.41 0.15 -1.02
N ALA A 23 -3.69 -0.39 -0.02
CA ALA A 23 -2.26 -0.63 -0.13
C ALA A 23 -1.91 -1.63 -1.24
N ALA A 24 -2.62 -2.76 -1.31
CA ALA A 24 -2.42 -3.76 -2.36
C ALA A 24 -2.78 -3.21 -3.76
N ALA A 25 -3.89 -2.48 -3.87
CA ALA A 25 -4.32 -1.86 -5.12
C ALA A 25 -3.31 -0.81 -5.61
N SER A 26 -2.77 0.04 -4.73
CA SER A 26 -1.76 1.04 -5.12
C SER A 26 -0.45 0.41 -5.56
N MET A 27 -0.04 -0.71 -4.95
CA MET A 27 1.15 -1.46 -5.38
C MET A 27 0.96 -2.04 -6.77
N ALA A 28 -0.17 -2.70 -7.02
CA ALA A 28 -0.48 -3.30 -8.31
C ALA A 28 -0.59 -2.24 -9.43
N VAL A 29 -1.36 -1.17 -9.20
CA VAL A 29 -1.54 -0.12 -10.21
C VAL A 29 -0.24 0.64 -10.47
N GLY A 30 0.51 0.99 -9.42
CA GLY A 30 1.80 1.67 -9.60
C GLY A 30 2.79 0.86 -10.45
N ALA A 31 2.84 -0.46 -10.25
CA ALA A 31 3.67 -1.36 -11.06
C ALA A 31 3.18 -1.42 -12.52
N VAL A 32 1.88 -1.66 -12.72
CA VAL A 32 1.29 -1.78 -14.05
C VAL A 32 1.45 -0.49 -14.86
N VAL A 33 1.15 0.67 -14.26
CA VAL A 33 1.27 1.98 -14.93
C VAL A 33 2.72 2.27 -15.31
N THR A 34 3.68 2.01 -14.41
CA THR A 34 5.10 2.25 -14.71
C THR A 34 5.58 1.36 -15.86
N VAL A 35 5.22 0.06 -15.84
CA VAL A 35 5.60 -0.89 -16.89
C VAL A 35 4.96 -0.52 -18.23
N LEU A 36 3.67 -0.18 -18.24
CA LEU A 36 2.97 0.23 -19.46
C LEU A 36 3.57 1.50 -20.06
N LEU A 37 3.87 2.51 -19.24
CA LEU A 37 4.50 3.74 -19.73
C LEU A 37 5.89 3.45 -20.29
N LEU A 38 6.72 2.64 -19.63
CA LEU A 38 8.02 2.25 -20.18
C LEU A 38 7.88 1.54 -21.55
N ILE A 39 6.90 0.64 -21.70
CA ILE A 39 6.64 -0.03 -22.98
C ILE A 39 6.20 0.97 -24.05
N LEU A 40 5.31 1.91 -23.73
CA LEU A 40 4.79 2.89 -24.70
C LEU A 40 5.85 3.91 -25.12
N PHE A 41 6.68 4.38 -24.18
CA PHE A 41 7.82 5.24 -24.44
C PHE A 41 8.89 4.49 -25.27
N SER A 42 9.18 3.23 -24.93
CA SER A 42 10.19 2.42 -25.63
C SER A 42 9.76 1.98 -27.04
N THR A 43 8.47 1.81 -27.30
CA THR A 43 7.95 1.43 -28.64
C THR A 43 7.77 2.64 -29.57
N GLY A 44 8.07 3.87 -29.08
CA GLY A 44 7.90 5.10 -29.86
C GLY A 44 6.43 5.51 -30.05
N ALA A 45 5.49 4.83 -29.38
CA ALA A 45 4.08 5.20 -29.38
C ALA A 45 3.83 6.56 -28.71
N ILE A 46 4.72 6.97 -27.81
CA ILE A 46 4.76 8.29 -27.19
C ILE A 46 6.07 8.95 -27.58
N ALA A 47 6.00 10.11 -28.25
CA ALA A 47 7.17 10.87 -28.67
C ALA A 47 8.00 11.27 -27.44
N SER A 48 9.20 10.69 -27.33
CA SER A 48 10.08 10.87 -26.18
C SER A 48 11.51 10.94 -26.71
N GLU A 49 12.16 12.09 -26.53
CA GLU A 49 13.53 12.33 -27.02
C GLU A 49 14.54 11.37 -26.36
N ASP A 50 14.27 10.93 -25.12
CA ASP A 50 15.16 10.09 -24.31
C ASP A 50 14.79 8.59 -24.27
N GLY A 51 13.69 8.19 -24.93
CA GLY A 51 13.24 6.79 -24.98
C GLY A 51 13.06 6.13 -23.60
N ILE A 52 13.80 5.04 -23.33
CA ILE A 52 13.73 4.27 -22.07
C ILE A 52 14.41 4.97 -20.88
N TYR A 53 15.23 6.00 -21.12
CA TYR A 53 15.91 6.77 -20.07
C TYR A 53 15.08 7.94 -19.53
N ALA A 54 13.86 8.10 -20.05
CA ALA A 54 12.86 9.02 -19.55
C ALA A 54 12.57 8.76 -18.06
N ASN A 55 12.65 9.80 -17.23
CA ASN A 55 12.27 9.75 -15.80
C ASN A 55 10.75 9.90 -15.61
N GLU A 56 10.05 10.36 -16.65
CA GLU A 56 8.62 10.61 -16.75
C GLU A 56 7.78 9.40 -16.28
N PRO A 57 8.04 8.16 -16.71
CA PRO A 57 7.27 6.99 -16.30
C PRO A 57 7.24 6.78 -14.78
N ILE A 58 8.32 7.17 -14.07
CA ILE A 58 8.42 7.03 -12.62
C ILE A 58 7.48 8.01 -11.92
N TYR A 59 7.42 9.26 -12.39
CA TYR A 59 6.54 10.28 -11.81
C TYR A 59 5.05 9.93 -12.00
N PHE A 60 4.68 9.43 -13.19
CA PHE A 60 3.31 8.96 -13.44
C PHE A 60 2.96 7.69 -12.64
N GLY A 61 3.90 6.75 -12.49
CA GLY A 61 3.73 5.59 -11.61
C GLY A 61 3.52 5.96 -10.15
N LEU A 62 4.28 6.95 -9.65
CA LEU A 62 4.14 7.50 -8.30
C LEU A 62 2.79 8.21 -8.11
N GLY A 63 2.46 9.14 -9.02
CA GLY A 63 1.20 9.89 -8.95
C GLY A 63 -0.02 8.98 -9.02
N SER A 64 -0.03 8.01 -9.93
CA SER A 64 -1.14 7.05 -10.07
C SER A 64 -1.30 6.15 -8.83
N SER A 65 -0.20 5.63 -8.28
CA SER A 65 -0.27 4.79 -7.07
C SER A 65 -0.81 5.57 -5.85
N LEU A 66 -0.41 6.83 -5.68
CA LEU A 66 -0.96 7.71 -4.64
C LEU A 66 -2.45 7.96 -4.83
N LEU A 67 -2.85 8.27 -6.06
CA LEU A 67 -4.25 8.57 -6.39
C LEU A 67 -5.14 7.34 -6.16
N VAL A 68 -4.69 6.15 -6.57
CA VAL A 68 -5.38 4.88 -6.31
C VAL A 68 -5.44 4.58 -4.82
N TYR A 69 -4.35 4.76 -4.07
CA TYR A 69 -4.35 4.56 -2.63
C TYR A 69 -5.43 5.40 -1.95
N LEU A 70 -5.51 6.69 -2.30
CA LEU A 70 -6.51 7.60 -1.76
C LEU A 70 -7.93 7.16 -2.16
N VAL A 71 -8.20 6.99 -3.46
CA VAL A 71 -9.54 6.65 -3.95
C VAL A 71 -10.03 5.33 -3.35
N VAL A 72 -9.21 4.29 -3.35
CA VAL A 72 -9.58 2.98 -2.81
C VAL A 72 -9.71 3.05 -1.28
N SER A 73 -8.83 3.77 -0.57
CA SER A 73 -8.92 3.94 0.88
C SER A 73 -10.19 4.70 1.30
N LEU A 74 -10.67 5.65 0.49
CA LEU A 74 -11.94 6.35 0.72
C LEU A 74 -13.14 5.49 0.35
N ALA A 75 -13.05 4.71 -0.74
CA ALA A 75 -14.15 3.88 -1.24
C ALA A 75 -14.34 2.57 -0.46
N THR A 76 -13.30 2.05 0.20
CA THR A 76 -13.42 0.83 1.01
C THR A 76 -13.88 1.12 2.44
N PRO A 77 -14.69 0.22 3.04
CA PRO A 77 -15.04 0.32 4.45
C PRO A 77 -13.80 0.36 5.34
N ARG A 78 -13.85 1.17 6.39
CA ARG A 78 -12.82 1.17 7.44
C ARG A 78 -12.68 -0.23 8.02
N THR A 79 -11.44 -0.63 8.30
CA THR A 79 -11.14 -1.87 9.03
C THR A 79 -11.99 -1.94 10.30
N SER A 80 -12.66 -3.09 10.52
CA SER A 80 -13.61 -3.24 11.61
C SER A 80 -12.98 -2.98 12.98
N ALA A 81 -13.74 -2.38 13.90
CA ALA A 81 -13.27 -2.09 15.25
C ALA A 81 -12.88 -3.36 16.02
N ALA A 82 -13.53 -4.50 15.73
CA ALA A 82 -13.22 -5.80 16.33
C ALA A 82 -11.85 -6.33 15.89
N THR A 83 -11.47 -6.15 14.63
CA THR A 83 -10.12 -6.54 14.16
C THR A 83 -9.05 -5.64 14.77
N MET A 84 -9.32 -4.33 14.87
CA MET A 84 -8.40 -3.36 15.47
C MET A 84 -8.22 -3.57 16.99
N SER A 85 -9.26 -4.02 17.70
CA SER A 85 -9.15 -4.31 19.14
C SER A 85 -8.24 -5.51 19.39
N ILE A 86 -8.38 -6.58 18.59
CA ILE A 86 -7.50 -7.77 18.66
C ILE A 86 -6.06 -7.38 18.34
N TRP A 87 -5.83 -6.57 17.30
CA TRP A 87 -4.51 -6.06 16.97
C TRP A 87 -3.90 -5.25 18.12
N ASN A 88 -4.66 -4.31 18.69
CA ASN A 88 -4.22 -3.51 19.83
C ASN A 88 -3.92 -4.36 21.07
N SER A 89 -4.69 -5.41 21.33
CA SER A 89 -4.42 -6.34 22.44
C SER A 89 -3.09 -7.09 22.23
N ARG A 90 -2.76 -7.48 20.99
CA ARG A 90 -1.46 -8.11 20.67
C ARG A 90 -0.30 -7.13 20.83
N VAL A 91 -0.44 -5.91 20.31
CA VAL A 91 0.60 -4.87 20.43
C VAL A 91 0.86 -4.48 21.89
N LYS A 92 -0.18 -4.52 22.73
CA LYS A 92 -0.06 -4.28 24.18
C LYS A 92 0.46 -5.48 24.97
N GLY A 93 0.76 -6.61 24.32
CA GLY A 93 1.24 -7.83 24.99
C GLY A 93 0.17 -8.55 25.84
N ALA A 94 -1.11 -8.26 25.65
CA ALA A 94 -2.19 -8.72 26.52
C ALA A 94 -2.64 -10.18 26.26
N VAL A 95 -1.92 -10.95 25.42
CA VAL A 95 -2.22 -12.36 25.16
C VAL A 95 -0.93 -13.16 25.07
N THR A 96 -0.48 -13.67 26.22
CA THR A 96 0.43 -14.82 26.28
C THR A 96 -0.40 -16.01 26.79
N PRO A 97 -0.55 -17.10 26.01
CA PRO A 97 -1.29 -18.30 26.43
C PRO A 97 -0.81 -18.88 27.76
N ASP A 98 0.43 -18.61 28.16
CA ASP A 98 1.00 -19.06 29.42
C ASP A 98 0.38 -18.36 30.64
N SER A 99 -0.05 -17.10 30.52
CA SER A 99 -0.65 -16.35 31.63
C SER A 99 -2.04 -16.84 32.04
N ALA A 100 -2.73 -17.57 31.15
CA ALA A 100 -4.01 -18.21 31.44
C ALA A 100 -3.82 -19.58 32.11
N ARG A 101 -2.76 -20.31 31.74
CA ARG A 101 -2.46 -21.65 32.27
C ARG A 101 -1.90 -21.59 33.70
N GLU A 102 -1.15 -20.55 34.03
CA GLU A 102 -0.57 -20.34 35.37
C GLU A 102 -1.62 -20.01 36.45
N LYS A 103 -2.77 -19.41 36.06
CA LYS A 103 -3.86 -19.07 36.98
C LYS A 103 -4.78 -20.24 37.32
N GLU A 104 -4.72 -21.34 36.57
CA GLU A 104 -5.54 -22.54 36.80
C GLU A 104 -4.81 -23.57 37.68
N THR A 105 -3.50 -23.39 37.88
CA THR A 105 -2.65 -24.28 38.70
C THR A 105 -2.25 -23.71 40.06
N ALA A 106 -2.76 -22.53 40.42
CA ALA A 106 -2.52 -21.86 41.72
C ALA A 106 -3.81 -21.82 42.55
#